data_AF-A0A0B6ZHJ0-F1
#
_entry.id   AF-A0A0B6ZHJ0-F1
#
_cell.length_a   1.000
_cell.length_b   1.000
_cell.length_c   1.000
_cell.angle_alpha   90.00
_cell.angle_beta   90.00
_cell.angle_gamma   90.00
#
_symmetry.space_group_name_H-M   'P 1'
#
loop_
_entity.id
_entity.type
_entity.pdbx_description
1 polymer ?
#
loop_
_entity_poly.entity_id
_entity_poly.type
_entity_poly.pdbx_seq_one_letter_code
_entity_poly.pdbx_strand_id
1 'polypeptide(L)'
;MAQKKTWDPWKMYDISPEEMRAVNERSKMKESIRAEWTKKFTDPWKGSHPGSSLFDPAVQRYMSLKATESDYCKRTLRSAAISMVIFVLPVTFLTTYLIYKKREDERRYRSGEIMYKDRKSKHMY
;
A
#
# COMPACT_ATOMS: atom_id res chain seq x y z
N MET A 1 -3.13 -19.35 8.40
CA MET A 1 -1.86 -19.66 9.12
C MET A 1 -1.03 -20.52 8.18
N ALA A 2 0.25 -20.19 7.95
CA ALA A 2 1.11 -21.04 7.13
C ALA A 2 1.28 -22.39 7.86
N GLN A 3 0.95 -23.50 7.18
CA GLN A 3 1.08 -24.83 7.76
C GLN A 3 2.57 -25.10 8.00
N LYS A 4 2.95 -25.43 9.24
CA LYS A 4 4.33 -25.78 9.58
C LYS A 4 4.64 -27.11 8.90
N LYS A 5 5.52 -27.07 7.90
CA LYS A 5 5.99 -28.28 7.22
C LYS A 5 6.90 -29.04 8.18
N THR A 6 6.48 -30.23 8.59
CA THR A 6 7.30 -31.15 9.38
C THR A 6 8.11 -31.99 8.41
N TRP A 7 9.44 -31.95 8.52
CA TRP A 7 10.34 -32.81 7.76
C TRP A 7 10.08 -34.27 8.15
N ASP A 8 9.77 -35.11 7.17
CA ASP A 8 9.53 -36.54 7.37
C ASP A 8 10.77 -37.31 6.86
N PRO A 9 11.60 -37.88 7.75
CA PRO A 9 12.87 -38.51 7.38
C PRO A 9 12.71 -39.72 6.47
N TRP A 10 11.50 -40.28 6.35
CA TRP A 10 11.21 -41.45 5.52
C TRP A 10 10.73 -41.10 4.11
N LYS A 11 10.50 -39.82 3.83
CA LYS A 11 10.13 -39.35 2.49
C LYS A 11 11.35 -38.76 1.79
N MET A 12 11.58 -39.20 0.56
CA MET A 12 12.66 -38.67 -0.28
C MET A 12 12.47 -37.18 -0.60
N TYR A 13 11.22 -36.72 -0.67
CA TYR A 13 10.86 -35.32 -0.85
C TYR A 13 9.66 -34.96 0.04
N ASP A 14 9.73 -33.80 0.70
CA ASP A 14 8.61 -33.23 1.46
C ASP A 14 7.50 -32.65 0.55
N ILE A 15 7.65 -32.79 -0.77
CA ILE A 15 6.91 -32.05 -1.81
C ILE A 15 6.29 -33.07 -2.76
N SER A 16 5.05 -32.83 -3.20
CA SER A 16 4.41 -33.71 -4.19
C SER A 16 5.14 -33.65 -5.54
N PRO A 17 5.07 -34.69 -6.40
CA PRO A 17 5.71 -34.64 -7.71
C PRO A 17 5.26 -33.45 -8.59
N GLU A 18 4.01 -33.01 -8.44
CA GLU A 18 3.46 -31.85 -9.14
C GLU A 18 4.04 -30.54 -8.61
N GLU A 19 4.11 -30.38 -7.29
CA GLU A 19 4.72 -29.21 -6.67
C GLU A 19 6.21 -29.12 -7.02
N MET A 20 6.92 -30.24 -7.10
CA MET A 20 8.32 -30.27 -7.52
C MET A 20 8.48 -29.81 -8.97
N ARG A 21 7.59 -30.23 -9.88
CA ARG A 21 7.59 -29.74 -11.26
C ARG A 21 7.38 -28.23 -11.30
N ALA A 22 6.41 -27.71 -10.54
CA ALA A 22 6.15 -26.28 -10.47
C ALA A 22 7.35 -25.48 -9.88
N VAL A 23 8.05 -26.03 -8.88
CA VAL A 23 9.28 -25.42 -8.33
C VAL A 23 10.38 -25.38 -9.39
N ASN A 24 10.58 -26.49 -10.12
CA ASN A 24 11.58 -26.57 -11.18
C ASN A 24 11.28 -25.61 -12.33
N GLU A 25 10.02 -25.49 -12.74
CA GLU A 25 9.60 -24.51 -13.75
C GLU A 25 9.87 -23.08 -13.29
N ARG A 26 9.56 -22.74 -12.04
CA ARG A 26 9.88 -21.42 -11.47
C ARG A 26 11.38 -21.18 -11.39
N SER A 27 12.20 -22.19 -11.08
CA SER A 27 13.66 -22.07 -11.09
C SER A 27 14.17 -21.74 -12.48
N LYS A 28 13.72 -22.50 -13.50
CA LYS A 28 14.07 -22.26 -14.90
C LYS A 28 13.72 -20.84 -15.35
N MET A 29 12.54 -20.34 -14.99
CA MET A 29 12.13 -18.96 -15.31
C MET A 29 12.97 -17.91 -14.59
N LYS A 30 13.40 -18.15 -13.35
CA LYS A 30 14.30 -17.24 -12.63
C LYS A 30 15.69 -17.24 -13.25
N GLU A 31 16.20 -18.41 -13.62
CA GLU A 31 17.50 -18.58 -14.27
C GLU A 31 17.55 -17.86 -15.62
N SER A 32 16.50 -17.95 -16.44
CA SER A 32 16.43 -17.24 -17.72
C SER A 32 16.45 -15.72 -17.54
N ILE A 33 15.63 -15.17 -16.64
CA ILE A 33 15.61 -13.73 -16.32
C ILE A 33 16.96 -13.28 -15.76
N ARG A 34 17.59 -14.09 -14.90
CA ARG A 34 18.90 -13.79 -14.34
C ARG A 34 20.00 -13.80 -15.40
N ALA A 35 19.95 -14.74 -16.34
CA ALA A 35 20.88 -14.80 -17.46
C ALA A 35 20.75 -13.56 -18.36
N GLU A 36 19.52 -13.15 -18.68
CA GLU A 36 19.26 -11.92 -19.42
C GLU A 36 19.78 -10.67 -18.68
N TRP A 37 19.51 -10.56 -17.38
CA TRP A 37 20.01 -9.45 -16.57
C TRP A 37 21.53 -9.43 -16.54
N THR A 38 22.16 -10.57 -16.29
CA THR A 38 23.61 -10.69 -16.23
C THR A 38 24.22 -10.26 -17.56
N LYS A 39 23.69 -10.75 -18.70
CA LYS A 39 24.15 -10.36 -20.04
C LYS A 39 24.12 -8.85 -20.25
N LYS A 40 22.99 -8.20 -19.94
CA LYS A 40 22.83 -6.74 -20.11
C LYS A 40 23.66 -5.94 -19.11
N PHE A 41 23.84 -6.47 -17.90
CA PHE A 41 24.59 -5.82 -16.84
C PHE A 41 26.10 -5.93 -17.04
N THR A 42 26.62 -7.07 -17.53
CA THR A 42 28.06 -7.26 -17.74
C THR A 42 28.56 -6.62 -19.02
N ASP A 43 27.67 -6.12 -19.89
CA ASP A 43 28.05 -5.42 -21.12
C ASP A 43 28.88 -4.16 -20.81
N PRO A 44 30.12 -4.04 -21.31
CA PRO A 44 30.98 -2.88 -21.06
C PRO A 44 30.48 -1.60 -21.76
N TRP A 45 29.66 -1.71 -22.81
CA TRP A 45 29.15 -0.56 -23.56
C TRP A 45 27.85 0.03 -23.01
N LYS A 46 27.30 -0.55 -21.94
CA LYS A 46 26.02 -0.15 -21.35
C LYS A 46 25.94 1.32 -20.92
N GLY A 47 27.06 2.00 -20.69
CA GLY A 47 27.13 3.41 -20.27
C GLY A 47 27.48 4.40 -21.38
N SER A 48 27.66 3.95 -22.62
CA SER A 48 28.13 4.81 -23.73
C SER A 48 27.08 5.83 -24.19
N HIS A 49 25.81 5.64 -23.84
CA HIS A 49 24.73 6.58 -24.15
C HIS A 49 24.32 7.37 -22.89
N PRO A 50 24.17 8.71 -22.97
CA PRO A 50 23.62 9.51 -21.89
C PRO A 50 22.20 9.01 -21.55
N GLY A 51 21.93 8.71 -20.27
CA GLY A 51 20.62 8.21 -19.80
C GLY A 51 20.43 6.69 -19.84
N SER A 52 21.49 5.91 -20.03
CA SER A 52 21.45 4.44 -20.12
C SER A 52 21.29 3.72 -18.78
N SER A 53 20.16 3.94 -18.10
CA SER A 53 19.72 3.00 -17.06
C SER A 53 19.19 1.72 -17.71
N LEU A 54 19.57 0.56 -17.18
CA LEU A 54 19.10 -0.73 -17.70
C LEU A 54 17.57 -0.83 -17.56
N PHE A 55 16.88 -0.92 -18.71
CA PHE A 55 15.43 -0.97 -18.77
C PHE A 55 14.89 -2.34 -18.36
N ASP A 56 14.03 -2.37 -17.33
CA ASP A 56 13.30 -3.57 -16.91
C ASP A 56 11.81 -3.49 -17.32
N PRO A 57 11.34 -4.34 -18.26
CA PRO A 57 9.94 -4.36 -18.67
C PRO A 57 8.98 -4.83 -17.57
N ALA A 58 9.43 -5.57 -16.55
CA ALA A 58 8.59 -5.96 -15.42
C ALA A 58 8.27 -4.75 -14.53
N VAL A 59 9.28 -3.93 -14.22
CA VAL A 59 9.12 -2.69 -13.46
C VAL A 59 8.27 -1.69 -14.23
N GLN A 60 8.51 -1.50 -15.54
CA GLN A 60 7.65 -0.62 -16.34
C GLN A 60 6.20 -1.08 -16.31
N ARG A 61 5.91 -2.37 -16.49
CA ARG A 61 4.53 -2.89 -16.44
C ARG A 61 3.87 -2.62 -15.09
N TYR A 62 4.60 -2.78 -13.99
CA TYR A 62 4.09 -2.46 -12.66
C TYR A 62 3.78 -0.96 -12.51
N MET A 63 4.68 -0.09 -12.96
CA MET A 63 4.46 1.36 -12.94
C MET A 63 3.30 1.78 -13.83
N SER A 64 3.19 1.21 -15.03
CA SER A 64 2.07 1.44 -15.94
C SER A 64 0.75 0.99 -15.32
N LEU A 65 0.71 -0.17 -14.67
CA LEU A 65 -0.48 -0.65 -13.95
C LEU A 65 -0.87 0.31 -12.83
N LYS A 66 0.11 0.82 -12.06
CA LYS A 66 -0.11 1.80 -10.99
C LYS A 66 -0.70 3.11 -11.53
N ALA A 67 -0.21 3.57 -12.67
CA ALA A 67 -0.72 4.78 -13.33
C ALA A 67 -2.15 4.59 -13.88
N THR A 68 -2.52 3.38 -14.31
CA THR A 68 -3.83 3.07 -14.90
C THR A 68 -4.80 2.40 -13.91
N GLU A 69 -4.53 2.42 -12.60
CA GLU A 69 -5.40 1.80 -11.59
C GLU A 69 -6.84 2.35 -11.63
N SER A 70 -7.02 3.62 -12.02
CA SER A 70 -8.34 4.24 -12.18
C SER A 70 -9.20 3.52 -13.20
N ASP A 71 -8.60 3.05 -14.29
CA ASP A 71 -9.30 2.50 -15.45
C ASP A 71 -9.82 1.07 -15.16
N TYR A 72 -9.12 0.36 -14.27
CA TYR A 72 -9.48 -0.99 -13.83
C TYR A 72 -10.35 -1.01 -12.56
N CYS A 73 -10.64 0.14 -11.98
CA CYS A 73 -11.44 0.23 -10.76
C CYS A 73 -12.91 -0.14 -11.05
N LYS A 74 -13.32 -1.34 -10.63
CA LYS A 74 -14.72 -1.76 -10.72
C LYS A 74 -15.55 -1.08 -9.62
N ARG A 75 -16.62 -0.38 -10.03
CA ARG A 75 -17.62 0.22 -9.14
C ARG A 75 -18.44 -0.88 -8.45
N THR A 76 -17.92 -1.42 -7.35
CA THR A 76 -18.59 -2.39 -6.50
C THR A 76 -19.09 -1.72 -5.22
N LEU A 77 -20.18 -2.25 -4.64
CA LEU A 77 -20.71 -1.76 -3.36
C LEU A 77 -19.67 -1.84 -2.24
N ARG A 78 -18.82 -2.86 -2.25
CA ARG A 78 -17.71 -2.98 -1.30
C ARG A 78 -16.71 -1.84 -1.42
N SER A 79 -16.31 -1.48 -2.64
CA SER A 79 -15.39 -0.37 -2.89
C SER A 79 -15.98 0.97 -2.41
N ALA A 80 -17.27 1.20 -2.69
CA ALA A 80 -17.98 2.40 -2.23
C ALA A 80 -18.13 2.45 -0.69
N ALA A 81 -18.39 1.32 -0.04
CA ALA A 81 -18.46 1.26 1.43
C ALA A 81 -17.08 1.58 2.05
N ILE A 82 -16.00 1.03 1.49
CA ILE A 82 -14.64 1.31 1.95
C ILE A 82 -14.30 2.79 1.79
N SER A 83 -14.61 3.41 0.64
CA SER A 83 -14.34 4.83 0.44
C SER A 83 -15.18 5.71 1.37
N MET A 84 -16.44 5.35 1.65
CA MET A 84 -17.28 6.07 2.61
C MET A 84 -16.70 6.03 4.02
N VAL A 85 -16.24 4.86 4.48
CA VAL A 85 -15.65 4.70 5.81
C VAL A 85 -14.31 5.43 5.93
N ILE A 86 -13.49 5.41 4.88
CA ILE A 86 -12.15 6.04 4.91
C ILE A 86 -12.23 7.57 4.78
N PHE A 87 -13.15 8.09 3.97
CA PHE A 87 -13.20 9.53 3.69
C PHE A 87 -14.37 10.24 4.35
N VAL A 88 -15.59 9.75 4.17
CA VAL A 88 -16.81 10.46 4.62
C VAL A 88 -16.94 10.41 6.13
N LEU A 89 -16.74 9.23 6.73
CA LEU A 89 -16.90 9.03 8.18
C LEU A 89 -15.94 9.91 9.01
N PRO A 90 -14.61 9.90 8.80
CA PRO A 90 -13.73 10.71 9.64
C PRO A 90 -13.95 12.22 9.45
N VAL A 91 -14.26 12.66 8.23
CA VAL A 91 -14.53 14.08 7.97
C VAL A 91 -15.81 14.52 8.67
N THR A 92 -16.90 13.77 8.53
CA THR A 92 -18.18 14.09 9.18
C THR A 92 -18.08 13.99 10.70
N PHE A 93 -17.39 12.97 11.22
CA PHE A 93 -17.16 12.82 12.66
C PHE A 93 -16.34 13.97 13.24
N LEU A 94 -15.20 14.30 12.62
CA LEU A 94 -14.32 15.36 13.12
C LEU A 94 -15.00 16.74 13.07
N THR A 95 -15.70 17.05 11.97
CA THR A 95 -16.40 18.33 11.83
C THR A 95 -17.54 18.47 12.83
N THR A 96 -18.39 17.45 12.98
CA THR A 96 -19.50 17.48 13.95
C THR A 96 -19.00 17.56 15.40
N TYR A 97 -17.95 16.80 15.73
CA TYR A 97 -17.31 16.85 17.05
C TYR A 97 -16.74 18.24 17.38
N LEU A 98 -16.04 18.87 16.43
CA LEU A 98 -15.49 20.22 16.63
C LEU A 98 -16.58 21.28 16.79
N ILE A 99 -17.66 21.20 16.00
CA ILE A 99 -18.81 22.11 16.13
C ILE A 99 -19.50 21.93 17.48
N TYR A 100 -19.71 20.67 17.90
CA TYR A 100 -20.31 20.37 19.20
C TYR A 100 -19.48 20.96 20.33
N LYS A 101 -18.17 20.70 20.35
CA LYS A 101 -17.26 21.22 21.36
C LYS A 101 -17.24 22.74 21.39
N LYS A 102 -17.22 23.39 20.22
CA LYS A 102 -17.27 24.86 20.12
C LYS A 102 -18.55 25.42 20.75
N ARG A 103 -19.70 24.81 20.47
CA ARG A 103 -21.00 25.22 21.05
C ARG A 103 -21.04 25.01 22.56
N GLU A 104 -20.47 23.91 23.05
CA GLU A 104 -20.38 23.64 24.49
C GLU A 104 -19.47 24.67 25.19
N ASP A 105 -18.30 24.95 24.62
CA ASP A 105 -17.37 25.96 25.13
C ASP A 105 -18.04 27.35 25.12
N GLU A 106 -18.74 27.73 24.05
CA GLU A 106 -19.52 28.98 23.99
C GLU A 106 -20.62 29.06 25.04
N ARG A 107 -21.33 27.96 25.31
CA ARG A 107 -22.33 27.89 26.39
C ARG A 107 -21.69 28.18 27.74
N ARG A 108 -20.55 27.55 28.03
CA ARG A 108 -19.81 27.72 29.29
C ARG A 108 -19.23 29.13 29.44
N TYR A 109 -18.85 29.76 28.33
CA TYR A 109 -18.43 31.16 28.33
C TYR A 109 -19.59 32.13 28.60
N ARG A 110 -20.81 31.83 28.12
CA ARG A 110 -22.01 32.64 28.33
C ARG A 110 -22.62 32.45 29.72
N SER A 111 -22.58 31.25 30.29
CA SER A 111 -23.05 30.97 31.65
C SER A 111 -22.11 31.52 32.73
N GLY A 112 -20.89 31.91 32.36
CA GLY A 112 -19.88 32.42 33.29
C GLY A 112 -19.15 31.33 34.08
N GLU A 113 -19.37 30.05 33.76
CA GLU A 113 -18.66 28.91 34.37
C GLU A 113 -17.14 28.99 34.18
N ILE A 114 -16.68 29.61 33.08
CA ILE A 114 -15.26 29.80 32.79
C ILE A 114 -14.93 31.28 32.87
N MET A 115 -14.02 31.64 33.77
CA MET A 115 -13.50 33.00 33.89
C MET A 115 -12.76 33.41 32.61
N TYR A 116 -12.78 34.70 32.28
CA TYR A 116 -12.15 35.23 31.07
C TYR A 116 -10.65 34.91 30.96
N LYS A 117 -9.95 34.78 32.10
CA LYS A 117 -8.52 34.41 32.15
C LYS A 117 -8.22 32.99 31.64
N ASP A 118 -9.15 32.06 31.81
CA ASP A 118 -8.96 30.62 31.55
C ASP A 118 -9.44 30.22 30.14
N ARG A 119 -9.88 31.20 29.33
CA ARG A 119 -10.33 30.97 27.95
C ARG A 119 -9.13 30.66 27.04
N LYS A 120 -9.16 29.48 26.40
CA LYS A 120 -8.07 29.01 25.53
C LYS A 120 -7.88 29.85 24.26
N SER A 121 -8.94 30.48 23.74
CA SER A 121 -8.90 31.33 22.54
C SER A 121 -9.22 32.79 22.87
N LYS A 122 -8.39 33.42 23.69
CA LYS A 122 -8.64 34.79 24.17
C LYS A 122 -8.46 35.88 23.10
N HIS A 123 -7.63 35.64 22.09
CA HIS A 123 -7.20 36.66 21.11
C HIS A 123 -7.43 36.27 19.64
N MET A 124 -8.07 35.12 19.37
CA MET A 124 -8.41 34.72 18.01
C MET A 124 -9.93 34.80 17.83
N TYR A 125 -10.36 35.56 16.83
CA TYR A 125 -11.74 35.72 16.38
C TYR A 125 -12.23 34.49 15.61
#